data_AF-A0A1G5D3R6-F1
#
_entry.id   AF-A0A1G5D3R6-F1
#
_cell.length_a   1.000
_cell.length_b   1.000
_cell.length_c   1.000
_cell.angle_alpha   90.00
_cell.angle_beta   90.00
_cell.angle_gamma   90.00
#
_symmetry.space_group_name_H-M   'P 1'
#
loop_
_entity.id
_entity.type
_entity.pdbx_description
1 polymer ?
#
loop_
_entity_poly.entity_id
_entity_poly.type
_entity_poly.pdbx_seq_one_letter_code
_entity_poly.pdbx_strand_id
1 'polypeptide(L)'
;MGKGRGGFPGGGMPGNMSQLMKQAQRMQRQMEEAQAQLEEAEMTGTAGGGVVEVTVSGKKEITKIKIDPEAVDPDDVEMLEDLVMAAANEALRKVDEVSQASMSKFTGGLGF
;
A
#
# COMPACT_ATOMS: atom_id res chain seq x y z
N MET A 1 15.13 49.31 -46.37
CA MET A 1 13.75 48.95 -45.96
C MET A 1 13.41 47.62 -46.63
N GLY A 2 12.78 46.60 -46.04
CA GLY A 2 12.00 46.51 -44.81
C GLY A 2 12.07 45.14 -44.11
N LYS A 3 11.45 45.12 -42.92
CA LYS A 3 11.63 44.25 -41.75
C LYS A 3 11.26 42.77 -41.92
N GLY A 4 11.95 41.93 -41.14
CA GLY A 4 11.52 40.57 -40.83
C GLY A 4 10.47 40.46 -39.71
N ARG A 5 9.89 39.27 -39.61
CA ARG A 5 9.24 38.57 -38.47
C ARG A 5 8.48 37.40 -39.12
N GLY A 6 8.78 36.13 -38.87
CA GLY A 6 9.02 35.52 -37.57
C GLY A 6 7.66 35.28 -36.91
N GLY A 7 7.03 34.14 -37.23
CA GLY A 7 5.75 33.73 -36.67
C GLY A 7 5.57 32.22 -36.83
N PHE A 8 6.10 31.45 -35.88
CA PHE A 8 5.83 30.02 -35.75
C PHE A 8 4.38 29.81 -35.24
N PRO A 9 3.68 28.76 -35.69
CA PRO A 9 2.29 28.49 -35.35
C PRO A 9 2.19 27.86 -33.95
N GLY A 10 1.64 28.57 -32.97
CA GLY A 10 1.42 28.09 -31.61
C GLY A 10 -0.05 28.20 -31.21
N GLY A 11 -0.87 27.25 -31.64
CA GLY A 11 -2.32 27.26 -31.39
C GLY A 11 -2.92 25.86 -31.33
N GLY A 12 -2.42 25.01 -30.43
CA GLY A 12 -2.93 23.65 -30.20
C GLY A 12 -3.75 23.52 -28.90
N MET A 13 -5.07 23.50 -29.05
CA MET A 13 -6.10 22.80 -28.24
C MET A 13 -6.27 23.05 -26.71
N PRO A 14 -7.04 24.08 -26.31
CA PRO A 14 -7.56 24.27 -24.94
C PRO A 14 -8.50 23.16 -24.43
N GLY A 15 -9.19 22.44 -25.32
CA GLY A 15 -10.14 21.38 -24.96
C GLY A 15 -9.50 20.11 -24.38
N ASN A 16 -8.26 19.81 -24.77
CA ASN A 16 -7.52 18.65 -24.29
C ASN A 16 -7.00 18.87 -22.85
N MET A 17 -6.65 20.11 -22.51
CA MET A 17 -6.15 20.49 -21.18
C MET A 17 -7.24 20.39 -20.10
N SER A 18 -8.48 20.79 -20.41
CA SER A 18 -9.59 20.71 -19.44
C SER A 18 -9.97 19.26 -19.10
N GLN A 19 -9.94 18.36 -20.08
CA GLN A 19 -10.22 16.94 -19.87
C GLN A 19 -9.09 16.27 -19.07
N LEU A 20 -7.83 16.60 -19.38
CA LEU A 20 -6.67 16.14 -18.63
C LEU A 20 -6.73 16.58 -17.15
N MET A 21 -7.07 17.85 -16.87
CA MET A 21 -7.22 18.34 -15.49
C MET A 21 -8.32 17.60 -14.72
N LYS A 22 -9.46 17.31 -15.37
CA LYS A 22 -10.55 16.53 -14.74
C LYS A 22 -10.13 15.08 -14.45
N GLN A 23 -9.34 14.46 -15.32
CA GLN A 23 -8.80 13.12 -15.09
C GLN A 23 -7.79 13.13 -13.94
N ALA A 24 -6.87 14.10 -13.91
CA ALA A 24 -5.90 14.28 -12.83
C ALA A 24 -6.59 14.48 -11.47
N GLN A 25 -7.63 15.31 -11.40
CA GLN A 25 -8.42 15.50 -10.17
C GLN A 25 -9.14 14.22 -9.71
N ARG A 26 -9.62 13.38 -10.64
CA ARG A 26 -10.22 12.09 -10.28
C ARG A 26 -9.17 11.11 -9.76
N MET A 27 -8.02 11.03 -10.41
CA MET A 27 -6.89 10.20 -9.97
C MET A 27 -6.43 10.63 -8.58
N GLN A 28 -6.30 11.94 -8.32
CA GLN A 28 -5.93 12.46 -7.01
C GLN A 28 -6.89 11.99 -5.91
N ARG A 29 -8.21 12.14 -6.11
CA ARG A 29 -9.21 11.67 -5.14
C ARG A 29 -9.16 10.16 -4.93
N GLN A 30 -9.02 9.38 -6.01
CA GLN A 30 -8.94 7.92 -5.89
C GLN A 30 -7.67 7.47 -5.15
N MET A 31 -6.54 8.16 -5.33
CA MET A 31 -5.33 7.90 -4.55
C MET A 31 -5.52 8.23 -3.07
N GLU A 32 -6.14 9.37 -2.75
CA GLU A 32 -6.46 9.75 -1.36
C GLU A 32 -7.39 8.71 -0.70
N GLU A 33 -8.45 8.28 -1.39
CA GLU A 33 -9.36 7.24 -0.90
C GLU A 33 -8.67 5.88 -0.72
N ALA A 34 -7.81 5.48 -1.67
CA ALA A 34 -7.08 4.22 -1.56
C ALA A 34 -6.02 4.25 -0.46
N GLN A 35 -5.37 5.39 -0.25
CA GLN A 35 -4.45 5.59 0.87
C GLN A 35 -5.19 5.44 2.21
N ALA A 36 -6.37 6.07 2.36
CA ALA A 36 -7.18 5.93 3.56
C ALA A 36 -7.66 4.48 3.78
N GLN A 37 -8.09 3.79 2.73
CA GLN A 37 -8.49 2.38 2.81
C GLN A 37 -7.33 1.45 3.16
N LEU A 38 -6.13 1.72 2.64
CA LEU A 38 -4.92 0.99 3.01
C LEU A 38 -4.64 1.17 4.51
N GLU A 39 -4.70 2.40 5.01
CA GLU A 39 -4.45 2.71 6.41
C GLU A 39 -5.40 1.99 7.38
N GLU A 40 -6.65 1.77 6.98
CA GLU A 40 -7.67 1.03 7.75
C GLU A 40 -7.62 -0.48 7.54
N ALA A 41 -6.92 -0.96 6.50
CA ALA A 41 -6.82 -2.39 6.23
C ALA A 41 -6.03 -3.10 7.34
N GLU A 42 -6.47 -4.31 7.67
CA GLU A 42 -5.80 -5.19 8.63
C GLU A 42 -5.33 -6.47 7.94
N MET A 43 -4.10 -6.88 8.24
CA MET A 43 -3.43 -8.03 7.67
C MET A 43 -2.98 -8.93 8.82
N THR A 44 -3.36 -10.20 8.78
CA THR A 44 -2.98 -11.18 9.81
C THR A 44 -1.92 -12.14 9.27
N GLY A 45 -0.79 -12.24 9.97
CA GLY A 45 0.21 -13.29 9.80
C GLY A 45 0.06 -14.36 10.87
N THR A 46 0.49 -15.58 10.57
CA THR A 46 0.36 -16.73 11.48
C THR A 46 1.65 -17.53 11.58
N ALA A 47 1.81 -18.28 12.68
CA ALA A 47 2.93 -19.18 12.86
C ALA A 47 2.50 -20.45 13.61
N GLY A 48 3.31 -21.51 13.50
CA GLY A 48 3.09 -22.76 14.23
C GLY A 48 1.77 -23.46 13.90
N GLY A 49 1.32 -23.36 12.64
CA GLY A 49 0.02 -23.92 12.23
C GLY A 49 -1.20 -23.10 12.67
N GLY A 50 -1.00 -21.84 13.08
CA GLY A 50 -2.07 -20.93 13.50
C GLY A 50 -2.19 -20.77 15.02
N VAL A 51 -1.28 -21.37 15.79
CA VAL A 51 -1.23 -21.21 17.25
C VAL A 51 -0.78 -19.81 17.67
N VAL A 52 -0.08 -19.08 16.79
CA VAL A 52 0.17 -17.64 16.97
C VAL A 52 -0.36 -16.89 15.75
N GLU A 53 -1.12 -15.83 16.00
CA GLU A 53 -1.64 -14.90 15.00
C GLU A 53 -1.27 -13.46 15.40
N VAL A 54 -0.77 -12.67 14.45
CA VAL A 54 -0.46 -11.24 14.64
C VAL A 54 -1.18 -10.44 13.56
N THR A 55 -2.02 -9.48 13.97
CA THR A 55 -2.70 -8.55 13.07
C THR A 55 -1.99 -7.21 13.07
N VAL A 56 -1.73 -6.68 11.88
CA VAL A 56 -1.06 -5.41 11.63
C VAL A 56 -1.95 -4.54 10.73
N SER A 57 -2.06 -3.25 11.03
CA SER A 57 -2.75 -2.27 10.18
C SER A 57 -1.89 -1.88 8.97
N GLY A 58 -2.49 -1.25 7.96
CA GLY A 58 -1.72 -0.68 6.85
C GLY A 58 -0.73 0.41 7.25
N LYS A 59 -0.83 0.95 8.48
CA LYS A 59 0.17 1.85 9.10
C LYS A 59 1.38 1.12 9.67
N LYS A 60 1.44 -0.21 9.54
CA LYS A 60 2.43 -1.09 10.17
C LYS A 60 2.39 -1.04 11.70
N GLU A 61 1.21 -0.82 12.27
CA GLU A 61 0.98 -0.90 13.71
C GLU A 61 0.36 -2.26 14.06
N ILE A 62 0.90 -2.98 15.04
CA ILE A 62 0.29 -4.21 15.53
C ILE A 62 -1.00 -3.86 16.29
N THR A 63 -2.13 -4.34 15.81
CA THR A 63 -3.45 -4.08 16.42
C THR A 63 -3.94 -5.24 17.28
N LYS A 64 -3.44 -6.46 17.04
CA LYS A 64 -3.84 -7.66 17.79
C LYS A 64 -2.76 -8.73 17.77
N ILE A 65 -2.62 -9.43 18.89
CA ILE A 65 -1.85 -10.68 19.00
C ILE A 65 -2.77 -11.72 19.65
N LYS A 66 -2.82 -12.92 19.07
CA LYS A 66 -3.51 -14.07 19.63
C LYS A 66 -2.52 -15.22 19.73
N ILE A 67 -2.46 -15.83 20.91
CA ILE A 67 -1.58 -16.96 21.22
C ILE A 67 -2.48 -18.04 21.79
N ASP A 68 -2.45 -19.21 21.16
CA ASP A 68 -3.12 -20.39 21.68
C ASP A 68 -2.37 -20.90 22.92
N PRO A 69 -3.08 -21.33 23.98
CA PRO A 69 -2.44 -21.90 25.17
C PRO A 69 -1.45 -23.02 24.87
N GLU A 70 -1.65 -23.79 23.80
CA GLU A 70 -0.74 -24.86 23.38
C GLU A 70 0.66 -24.35 22.97
N ALA A 71 0.79 -23.08 22.60
CA ALA A 71 2.07 -22.44 22.30
C ALA A 71 2.77 -21.86 23.53
N VAL A 72 2.16 -21.93 24.72
CA VAL A 72 2.68 -21.33 25.95
C VAL A 72 3.28 -22.42 26.84
N ASP A 73 4.55 -22.73 26.61
CA ASP A 73 5.33 -23.61 27.47
C ASP A 73 6.34 -22.79 28.29
N PRO A 74 6.24 -22.75 29.64
CA PRO A 74 7.20 -22.02 30.47
C PRO A 74 8.62 -22.61 30.42
N ASP A 75 8.78 -23.86 29.99
CA ASP A 75 10.08 -24.51 29.85
C ASP A 75 10.69 -24.27 28.44
N ASP A 76 9.92 -23.73 27.50
CA ASP A 76 10.35 -23.43 26.12
C ASP A 76 9.80 -22.08 25.60
N VAL A 77 10.21 -21.00 26.28
CA VAL A 77 9.83 -19.63 25.91
C VAL A 77 10.43 -19.21 24.56
N GLU A 78 11.60 -19.76 24.21
CA GLU A 78 12.30 -19.46 22.94
C GLU A 78 11.43 -19.85 21.74
N MET A 79 10.74 -20.99 21.79
CA MET A 79 9.79 -21.37 20.75
C MET A 79 8.66 -20.33 20.59
N LEU A 80 8.10 -19.82 21.69
CA LEU A 80 7.03 -18.83 21.62
C LEU A 80 7.53 -17.51 21.01
N GLU A 81 8.72 -17.07 21.38
CA GLU A 81 9.38 -15.88 20.81
C GLU A 81 9.55 -16.02 19.29
N ASP A 82 10.02 -17.18 18.83
CA ASP A 82 10.20 -17.49 17.41
C ASP A 82 8.87 -17.47 16.64
N LEU A 83 7.81 -18.04 17.22
CA LEU A 83 6.48 -18.05 16.61
C LEU A 83 5.90 -16.63 16.49
N VAL A 84 6.04 -15.81 17.53
CA VAL A 84 5.60 -14.41 17.50
C VAL A 84 6.38 -13.62 16.45
N MET A 85 7.71 -13.78 16.39
CA MET A 85 8.55 -13.16 15.38
C MET A 85 8.13 -13.57 13.97
N ALA A 86 7.88 -14.86 13.74
CA ALA A 86 7.47 -15.37 12.43
C ALA A 86 6.11 -14.79 11.99
N ALA A 87 5.11 -14.84 12.87
CA ALA A 87 3.77 -14.32 12.58
C ALA A 87 3.77 -12.80 12.33
N ALA A 88 4.53 -12.03 13.12
CA ALA A 88 4.64 -10.58 12.94
C ALA A 88 5.31 -10.23 11.60
N ASN A 89 6.39 -10.92 11.24
CA ASN A 89 7.06 -10.71 9.95
C ASN A 89 6.18 -11.10 8.77
N GLU A 90 5.39 -12.17 8.87
CA GLU A 90 4.42 -12.53 7.83
C GLU A 90 3.35 -11.44 7.67
N ALA A 91 2.80 -10.92 8.79
CA ALA A 91 1.82 -9.85 8.75
C ALA A 91 2.37 -8.58 8.07
N LEU A 92 3.62 -8.19 8.40
CA LEU A 92 4.30 -7.06 7.77
C LEU A 92 4.53 -7.26 6.27
N ARG A 93 4.91 -8.47 5.84
CA ARG A 93 5.04 -8.78 4.40
C ARG A 93 3.71 -8.64 3.67
N LYS A 94 2.61 -9.12 4.27
CA LYS A 94 1.26 -8.93 3.71
C LYS A 94 0.89 -7.45 3.58
N VAL A 95 1.28 -6.61 4.54
CA VAL A 95 1.08 -5.15 4.43
C VAL A 95 1.84 -4.58 3.22
N ASP A 96 3.09 -4.99 3.02
CA ASP A 96 3.90 -4.55 1.87
C ASP A 96 3.30 -5.01 0.53
N GLU A 97 2.83 -6.25 0.45
CA GLU A 97 2.18 -6.80 -0.75
C GLU A 97 0.90 -6.04 -1.10
N VAL A 98 0.03 -5.79 -0.12
CA VAL A 98 -1.22 -5.05 -0.32
C VAL A 98 -0.94 -3.59 -0.70
N SER A 99 0.06 -2.96 -0.08
CA SER A 99 0.48 -1.59 -0.38
C SER A 99 0.99 -1.48 -1.83
N GLN A 100 1.87 -2.40 -2.25
CA GLN A 100 2.37 -2.45 -3.63
C GLN A 100 1.24 -2.71 -4.64
N ALA A 101 0.34 -3.64 -4.33
CA ALA A 101 -0.79 -3.96 -5.19
C ALA A 101 -1.75 -2.76 -5.35
N SER A 102 -1.96 -1.98 -4.29
CA SER A 102 -2.79 -0.77 -4.33
C SER A 102 -2.14 0.32 -5.19
N MET A 103 -0.85 0.59 -5.01
CA MET A 103 -0.12 1.59 -5.82
C MET A 103 -0.04 1.20 -7.30
N SER A 104 0.14 -0.09 -7.60
CA SER A 104 0.21 -0.61 -8.97
C SER A 104 -1.07 -0.36 -9.78
N LYS A 105 -2.24 -0.26 -9.12
CA LYS A 105 -3.52 0.07 -9.77
C LYS A 105 -3.55 1.50 -10.31
N PHE A 106 -2.82 2.42 -9.67
CA PHE A 106 -2.76 3.83 -10.07
C PHE A 106 -1.67 4.11 -11.10
N THR A 107 -0.54 3.39 -11.03
CA THR A 107 0.55 3.52 -12.00
C THR A 107 0.32 2.73 -13.29
N GLY A 108 -0.78 1.98 -13.38
CA GLY A 108 -1.18 1.25 -14.59
C GLY A 108 -0.27 0.07 -14.93
N GLY A 109 0.37 -0.54 -13.92
CA GLY A 109 1.31 -1.65 -14.16
C GLY A 109 2.60 -1.23 -14.88
N LEU A 110 2.91 0.07 -14.97
CA LEU A 110 4.24 0.55 -15.33
C LEU A 110 5.16 0.27 -14.15
N GLY A 111 5.69 -0.96 -14.12
CA GLY A 111 6.68 -1.40 -13.15
C GLY A 111 7.88 -0.47 -13.16
N PHE A 112 8.19 0.07 -11.99
CA PHE A 112 9.51 0.54 -11.61
C PHE A 112 10.09 -0.48 -10.65
#